data_AF-A0A8T4KBR4-F1
#
_entry.id   AF-A0A8T4KBR4-F1
#
_cell.length_a   1.000
_cell.length_b   1.000
_cell.length_c   1.000
_cell.angle_alpha   90.00
_cell.angle_beta   90.00
_cell.angle_gamma   90.00
#
_symmetry.space_group_name_H-M   'P 1'
#
loop_
_entity.id
_entity.type
_entity.pdbx_description
1 polymer ?
#
loop_
_entity_poly.entity_id
_entity_poly.type
_entity_poly.pdbx_seq_one_letter_code
_entity_poly.pdbx_strand_id
1 'polypeptide(L)'
;MNFLQFYRVDSWVRNLGVSVISLMTLGIVPNNWTILIPILHIALIQMHSFSMNDYYDYKISREKNYISNLFKKNVSTRVIIFLSLLPLVFVLPTIKFSNYSFVFLFVYIISFYLYQSPIRLKNHYTSSIIINSICLGLIPYIYPYLYFQDHLSFQAIQFSIIFFFYMAFHEIIHQLAHRKKEKINSLPRIFGVKKTIIFGIGFLFIPLTTSLILLFTDIKSNLIFLTTVFFCVYRIYKMKTFDEKTDFQKIKSSWHKFYSVYEGVIYLLFLIFYNY
;
A
#
# COMPACT_ATOMS: atom_id res chain seq x y z
N MET A 1 21.11 -10.87 14.85
CA MET A 1 20.41 -10.42 13.62
C MET A 1 19.31 -9.46 14.04
N ASN A 2 19.14 -8.32 13.36
CA ASN A 2 18.11 -7.33 13.69
C ASN A 2 16.86 -7.64 12.86
N PHE A 3 15.86 -8.27 13.49
CA PHE A 3 14.62 -8.68 12.83
C PHE A 3 13.78 -7.49 12.33
N LEU A 4 13.81 -6.35 13.03
CA LEU A 4 13.07 -5.16 12.63
C LEU A 4 13.58 -4.62 11.28
N GLN A 5 14.89 -4.63 11.09
CA GLN A 5 15.53 -4.25 9.84
C GLN A 5 15.33 -5.32 8.76
N PHE A 6 15.45 -6.61 9.10
CA PHE A 6 15.25 -7.71 8.17
C PHE A 6 13.86 -7.71 7.54
N TYR A 7 12.83 -7.47 8.35
CA TYR A 7 11.44 -7.44 7.90
C TYR A 7 10.94 -6.04 7.51
N ARG A 8 11.81 -5.01 7.53
CA ARG A 8 11.47 -3.63 7.17
C ARG A 8 10.19 -3.11 7.85
N VAL A 9 10.13 -3.27 9.17
CA VAL A 9 8.95 -2.94 9.99
C VAL A 9 8.50 -1.50 9.81
N ASP A 10 9.45 -0.57 9.67
CA ASP A 10 9.20 0.84 9.42
C ASP A 10 8.41 1.13 8.13
N SER A 11 8.51 0.22 7.15
CA SER A 11 7.90 0.34 5.84
C SER A 11 6.45 -0.17 5.85
N TRP A 12 6.20 -1.34 6.43
CA TRP A 12 4.86 -1.96 6.38
C TRP A 12 3.93 -1.50 7.49
N VAL A 13 4.43 -1.11 8.66
CA VAL A 13 3.57 -0.68 9.79
C VAL A 13 2.66 0.49 9.40
N ARG A 14 3.12 1.35 8.49
CA ARG A 14 2.35 2.49 7.98
C ARG A 14 1.16 2.07 7.12
N ASN A 15 1.29 0.96 6.40
CA ASN A 15 0.23 0.43 5.55
C ASN A 15 -0.88 -0.24 6.38
N LEU A 16 -0.57 -0.68 7.61
CA LEU A 16 -1.58 -1.25 8.51
C LEU A 16 -2.66 -0.25 8.92
N GLY A 17 -2.39 1.07 8.82
CA GLY A 17 -3.42 2.09 9.02
C GLY A 17 -4.63 1.90 8.09
N VAL A 18 -4.40 1.43 6.86
CA VAL A 18 -5.46 1.10 5.90
C VAL A 18 -6.32 -0.06 6.39
N SER A 19 -5.69 -1.07 7.00
CA SER A 19 -6.40 -2.20 7.63
C SER A 19 -7.20 -1.79 8.86
N VAL A 20 -6.72 -0.81 9.63
CA VAL A 20 -7.49 -0.25 10.76
C VAL A 20 -8.71 0.51 10.25
N ILE A 21 -8.56 1.36 9.23
CA ILE A 21 -9.69 2.09 8.62
C ILE A 21 -10.73 1.10 8.11
N SER A 22 -10.30 0.05 7.40
CA SER A 22 -11.17 -1.03 6.93
C SER A 22 -12.04 -1.62 8.04
N LEU A 23 -11.46 -1.97 9.18
CA LEU A 23 -12.22 -2.54 10.29
C LEU A 23 -13.19 -1.54 10.93
N MET A 24 -12.83 -0.26 10.96
CA MET A 24 -13.71 0.80 11.46
C MET A 24 -14.88 1.10 10.52
N THR A 25 -14.75 0.77 9.22
CA THR A 25 -15.87 0.88 8.26
C THR A 25 -16.91 -0.23 8.39
N LEU A 26 -16.68 -1.24 9.24
CA LEU A 26 -17.65 -2.31 9.49
C LEU A 26 -18.90 -1.81 10.22
N GLY A 27 -18.85 -0.64 10.87
CA GLY A 27 -19.94 -0.07 11.69
C GLY A 27 -20.14 -0.80 13.03
N ILE A 28 -19.84 -2.10 13.08
CA ILE A 28 -19.85 -2.93 14.28
C ILE A 28 -18.41 -3.38 14.50
N VAL A 29 -17.71 -2.76 15.45
CA VAL A 29 -16.38 -3.24 15.85
C VAL A 29 -16.61 -4.50 16.69
N PRO A 30 -16.18 -5.70 16.23
CA PRO A 30 -16.28 -6.90 17.05
C PRO A 30 -15.49 -6.67 18.34
N ASN A 31 -16.15 -6.78 19.51
CA ASN A 31 -15.53 -6.54 20.83
C ASN A 31 -14.60 -7.70 21.26
N ASN A 32 -13.81 -8.23 20.34
CA ASN A 32 -12.97 -9.40 20.55
C ASN A 32 -11.60 -9.19 19.88
N TRP A 33 -10.57 -9.76 20.50
CA TRP A 33 -9.19 -9.84 20.01
C TRP A 33 -9.07 -10.42 18.59
N THR A 34 -10.12 -11.07 18.07
CA THR A 34 -10.20 -11.57 16.69
C THR A 34 -10.02 -10.50 15.64
N ILE A 35 -10.30 -9.22 15.94
CA ILE A 35 -10.03 -8.08 15.04
C ILE A 35 -8.55 -7.93 14.67
N LEU A 36 -7.65 -8.41 15.52
CA LEU A 36 -6.21 -8.36 15.26
C LEU A 36 -5.76 -9.38 14.23
N ILE A 37 -6.50 -10.49 14.04
CA ILE A 37 -6.10 -11.59 13.15
C ILE A 37 -5.91 -11.10 11.70
N PRO A 38 -6.88 -10.42 11.05
CA PRO A 38 -6.67 -9.97 9.68
C PRO A 38 -5.59 -8.89 9.55
N ILE A 39 -5.41 -8.03 10.56
CA ILE A 39 -4.29 -7.06 10.59
C ILE A 39 -2.95 -7.79 10.62
N LEU A 40 -2.84 -8.82 11.48
CA LEU A 40 -1.65 -9.65 11.60
C LEU A 40 -1.36 -10.42 10.30
N HIS A 41 -2.38 -10.91 9.59
CA HIS A 41 -2.19 -11.52 8.27
C HIS A 41 -1.55 -10.55 7.27
N ILE A 42 -2.05 -9.32 7.17
CA ILE A 42 -1.46 -8.30 6.29
C ILE A 42 -0.03 -7.97 6.71
N ALA A 43 0.23 -7.83 8.01
CA ALA A 43 1.57 -7.58 8.54
C ALA A 43 2.54 -8.71 8.17
N LEU A 44 2.17 -9.96 8.42
CA LEU A 44 3.01 -11.14 8.15
C LEU A 44 3.28 -11.33 6.66
N ILE A 45 2.28 -11.13 5.80
CA ILE A 45 2.50 -11.18 4.34
C ILE A 45 3.41 -10.04 3.89
N GLN A 46 3.26 -8.84 4.44
CA GLN A 46 4.18 -7.72 4.16
C GLN A 46 5.61 -7.99 4.64
N MET A 47 5.80 -8.62 5.80
CA MET A 47 7.11 -9.07 6.29
C MET A 47 7.76 -10.06 5.31
N HIS A 48 6.99 -11.04 4.82
CA HIS A 48 7.45 -11.97 3.79
C HIS A 48 7.84 -11.22 2.51
N SER A 49 6.93 -10.41 1.97
CA SER A 49 7.10 -9.68 0.73
C SER A 49 8.29 -8.73 0.76
N PHE A 50 8.47 -7.91 1.79
CA PHE A 50 9.58 -6.96 1.83
C PHE A 50 10.94 -7.63 2.06
N SER A 51 11.02 -8.66 2.91
CA SER A 51 12.27 -9.40 3.09
C SER A 51 12.67 -10.16 1.81
N MET A 52 11.70 -10.78 1.13
CA MET A 52 11.96 -11.49 -0.12
C MET A 52 12.28 -10.52 -1.27
N ASN A 53 11.71 -9.31 -1.28
CA ASN A 53 12.11 -8.25 -2.20
C ASN A 53 13.57 -7.87 -2.02
N ASP A 54 13.99 -7.60 -0.79
CA ASP A 54 15.39 -7.26 -0.47
C ASP A 54 16.35 -8.41 -0.86
N TYR A 55 15.91 -9.67 -0.71
CA TYR A 55 16.69 -10.83 -1.15
C TYR A 55 16.92 -10.83 -2.66
N TYR A 56 15.87 -10.64 -3.47
CA TYR A 56 16.02 -10.60 -4.92
C TYR A 56 16.75 -9.35 -5.42
N ASP A 57 16.60 -8.21 -4.76
CA ASP A 57 17.34 -6.99 -5.07
C ASP A 57 18.84 -7.14 -4.83
N TYR A 58 19.21 -7.83 -3.76
CA TYR A 58 20.60 -8.21 -3.56
C TYR A 58 21.06 -9.26 -4.59
N LYS A 59 20.28 -10.32 -4.82
CA LYS A 59 20.69 -11.44 -5.68
C LYS A 59 20.85 -11.05 -7.14
N ILE A 60 19.93 -10.24 -7.67
CA ILE A 60 19.86 -9.88 -9.09
C ILE A 60 20.57 -8.55 -9.35
N SER A 61 20.30 -7.54 -8.54
CA SER A 61 20.77 -6.16 -8.77
C SER A 61 21.96 -5.76 -7.88
N ARG A 62 22.43 -6.66 -7.00
CA ARG A 62 23.54 -6.42 -6.07
C ARG A 62 23.34 -5.17 -5.21
N GLU A 63 22.08 -4.86 -4.90
CA GLU A 63 21.73 -3.71 -4.07
C GLU A 63 22.29 -3.84 -2.65
N LYS A 64 22.78 -2.72 -2.11
CA LYS A 64 23.31 -2.64 -0.75
C LYS A 64 22.15 -2.44 0.24
N ASN A 65 21.52 -3.53 0.65
CA ASN A 65 20.45 -3.55 1.66
C ASN A 65 20.82 -4.40 2.90
N TYR A 66 19.90 -4.59 3.85
CA TYR A 66 20.19 -5.35 5.07
C TYR A 66 20.61 -6.80 4.79
N ILE A 67 19.93 -7.46 3.83
CA ILE A 67 20.25 -8.82 3.41
C ILE A 67 21.66 -8.92 2.82
N SER A 68 22.09 -7.91 2.04
CA SER A 68 23.48 -7.85 1.55
C SER A 68 24.52 -7.89 2.67
N ASN A 69 24.23 -7.28 3.82
CA ASN A 69 25.11 -7.28 4.98
C ASN A 69 25.09 -8.63 5.71
N LEU A 70 23.99 -9.38 5.67
CA LEU A 70 23.92 -10.74 6.20
C LEU A 70 24.78 -11.70 5.37
N PHE A 71 24.75 -11.58 4.04
CA PHE A 71 25.64 -12.36 3.16
C PHE A 71 27.12 -12.09 3.43
N LYS A 72 27.51 -10.83 3.66
CA LYS A 72 28.89 -10.48 4.08
C LYS A 72 29.29 -11.09 5.42
N LYS A 73 28.32 -11.42 6.27
CA LYS A 73 28.52 -12.13 7.55
C LYS A 73 28.38 -13.64 7.41
N ASN A 74 28.48 -14.17 6.19
CA ASN A 74 28.39 -15.60 5.87
C ASN A 74 27.06 -16.28 6.26
N VAL A 75 25.96 -15.52 6.35
CA VAL A 75 24.62 -16.13 6.52
C VAL A 75 24.22 -16.83 5.21
N SER A 76 23.83 -18.09 5.30
CA SER A 76 23.50 -18.90 4.13
C SER A 76 22.20 -18.46 3.46
N THR A 77 22.12 -18.66 2.14
CA THR A 77 20.92 -18.41 1.34
C THR A 77 19.70 -19.16 1.87
N ARG A 78 19.88 -20.40 2.34
CA ARG A 78 18.79 -21.24 2.89
C ARG A 78 18.16 -20.60 4.13
N VAL A 79 18.99 -20.05 5.03
CA VAL A 79 18.52 -19.37 6.24
C VAL A 79 17.76 -18.11 5.88
N ILE A 80 18.25 -17.30 4.94
CA ILE A 80 17.56 -16.06 4.51
C ILE A 80 16.20 -16.38 3.90
N ILE A 81 16.12 -17.35 2.99
CA ILE A 81 14.86 -17.75 2.37
C ILE A 81 13.90 -18.31 3.43
N PHE A 82 14.39 -19.17 4.34
CA PHE A 82 13.57 -19.70 5.43
C PHE A 82 12.99 -18.58 6.29
N LEU A 83 13.80 -17.61 6.72
CA LEU A 83 13.34 -16.47 7.51
C LEU A 83 12.35 -15.58 6.74
N SER A 84 12.52 -15.43 5.44
CA SER A 84 11.56 -14.71 4.58
C SER A 84 10.25 -15.47 4.42
N LEU A 85 10.24 -16.80 4.43
CA LEU A 85 9.02 -17.63 4.35
C LEU A 85 8.33 -17.83 5.70
N LEU A 86 9.06 -17.70 6.80
CA LEU A 86 8.56 -17.93 8.15
C LEU A 86 7.25 -17.17 8.49
N PRO A 87 7.06 -15.89 8.10
CA PRO A 87 5.79 -15.21 8.32
C PRO A 87 4.58 -15.92 7.70
N LEU A 88 4.74 -16.54 6.52
CA LEU A 88 3.65 -17.25 5.86
C LEU A 88 3.25 -18.51 6.63
N VAL A 89 4.20 -19.19 7.28
CA VAL A 89 3.93 -20.34 8.15
C VAL A 89 3.00 -19.94 9.30
N PHE A 90 3.17 -18.75 9.85
CA PHE A 90 2.31 -18.22 10.91
C PHE A 90 0.93 -17.76 10.42
N VAL A 91 0.79 -17.39 9.14
CA VAL A 91 -0.51 -17.03 8.56
C VAL A 91 -1.38 -18.26 8.30
N LEU A 92 -0.78 -19.36 7.83
CA LEU A 92 -1.51 -20.57 7.43
C LEU A 92 -2.53 -21.11 8.46
N PRO A 93 -2.20 -21.30 9.75
CA PRO A 93 -3.13 -21.88 10.71
C PRO A 93 -4.31 -20.97 11.06
N THR A 94 -4.23 -19.68 10.76
CA THR A 94 -5.24 -18.68 11.12
C THR A 94 -6.10 -18.21 9.93
N ILE A 95 -5.82 -18.72 8.71
CA ILE A 95 -6.66 -18.49 7.54
C ILE A 95 -8.02 -19.20 7.71
N LYS A 96 -9.11 -18.44 7.57
CA LYS A 96 -10.46 -18.98 7.44
C LYS A 96 -10.72 -19.41 6.00
N PHE A 97 -10.36 -20.64 5.65
CA PHE A 97 -10.55 -21.17 4.29
C PHE A 97 -12.03 -21.26 3.85
N SER A 98 -12.97 -21.21 4.79
CA SER A 98 -14.41 -21.14 4.50
C SER A 98 -14.87 -19.78 3.96
N ASN A 99 -14.08 -18.71 4.11
CA ASN A 99 -14.44 -17.36 3.68
C ASN A 99 -13.58 -16.94 2.48
N TYR A 100 -14.20 -16.52 1.38
CA TYR A 100 -13.53 -16.18 0.11
C TYR A 100 -12.51 -15.04 0.21
N SER A 101 -12.49 -14.26 1.31
CA SER A 101 -11.47 -13.25 1.58
C SER A 101 -10.04 -13.82 1.52
N PHE A 102 -9.84 -15.12 1.81
CA PHE A 102 -8.52 -15.76 1.71
C PHE A 102 -7.91 -15.60 0.31
N VAL A 103 -8.72 -15.53 -0.75
CA VAL A 103 -8.27 -15.35 -2.14
C VAL A 103 -7.42 -14.08 -2.27
N PHE A 104 -7.76 -13.00 -1.57
CA PHE A 104 -6.98 -11.76 -1.60
C PHE A 104 -5.58 -11.94 -1.01
N LEU A 105 -5.39 -12.80 -0.01
CA LEU A 105 -4.06 -13.11 0.51
C LEU A 105 -3.21 -13.85 -0.54
N PHE A 106 -3.79 -14.80 -1.27
CA PHE A 106 -3.09 -15.48 -2.37
C PHE A 106 -2.78 -14.53 -3.52
N VAL A 107 -3.74 -13.69 -3.92
CA VAL A 107 -3.52 -12.65 -4.94
C VAL A 107 -2.38 -11.73 -4.52
N TYR A 108 -2.31 -11.32 -3.25
CA TYR A 108 -1.19 -10.55 -2.72
C TYR A 108 0.13 -11.30 -2.92
N ILE A 109 0.24 -12.52 -2.37
CA ILE A 109 1.49 -13.29 -2.35
C ILE A 109 1.99 -13.54 -3.77
N ILE A 110 1.10 -13.96 -4.68
CA ILE A 110 1.44 -14.21 -6.09
C ILE A 110 1.86 -12.92 -6.78
N SER A 111 1.08 -11.85 -6.63
CA SER A 111 1.38 -10.56 -7.27
C SER A 111 2.72 -10.00 -6.82
N PHE A 112 3.00 -10.03 -5.51
CA PHE A 112 4.27 -9.56 -4.96
C PHE A 112 5.44 -10.50 -5.29
N TYR A 113 5.20 -11.81 -5.40
CA TYR A 113 6.19 -12.73 -5.96
C TYR A 113 6.54 -12.35 -7.40
N LEU A 114 5.56 -12.13 -8.28
CA LEU A 114 5.80 -11.70 -9.67
C LEU A 114 6.50 -10.32 -9.73
N TYR A 115 6.19 -9.43 -8.78
CA TYR A 115 6.83 -8.12 -8.64
C TYR A 115 8.34 -8.22 -8.39
N GLN A 116 8.79 -9.12 -7.50
CA GLN A 116 10.17 -9.16 -6.99
C GLN A 116 11.03 -10.32 -7.51
N SER A 117 10.42 -11.45 -7.88
CA SER A 117 11.07 -12.68 -8.36
C SER A 117 11.82 -12.43 -9.69
N PRO A 118 12.49 -13.42 -10.30
CA PRO A 118 13.25 -13.21 -11.53
C PRO A 118 12.47 -12.56 -12.70
N ILE A 119 11.13 -12.69 -12.72
CA ILE A 119 10.27 -12.00 -13.69
C ILE A 119 10.36 -10.46 -13.52
N ARG A 120 10.51 -9.98 -12.28
CA ARG A 120 10.70 -8.57 -11.88
C ARG A 120 9.73 -7.62 -12.56
N LEU A 121 8.43 -7.86 -12.41
CA LEU A 121 7.40 -6.95 -12.94
C LEU A 121 7.54 -5.51 -12.43
N LYS A 122 8.23 -5.28 -11.31
CA LYS A 122 8.56 -3.93 -10.83
C LYS A 122 9.44 -3.10 -11.75
N ASN A 123 10.15 -3.73 -12.70
CA ASN A 123 10.98 -3.01 -13.66
C ASN A 123 10.17 -2.28 -14.74
N HIS A 124 8.87 -2.54 -14.85
CA HIS A 124 7.95 -1.90 -15.79
C HIS A 124 6.93 -1.04 -15.03
N TYR A 125 6.76 0.22 -15.45
CA TYR A 125 5.95 1.20 -14.73
C TYR A 125 4.50 0.75 -14.50
N THR A 126 3.84 0.19 -15.53
CA THR A 126 2.42 -0.21 -15.44
C THR A 126 2.21 -1.27 -14.38
N SER A 127 2.98 -2.35 -14.42
CA SER A 127 2.91 -3.42 -13.44
C SER A 127 3.38 -2.97 -12.07
N SER A 128 4.36 -2.08 -11.96
CA SER A 128 4.75 -1.51 -10.66
C SER A 128 3.59 -0.76 -10.02
N ILE A 129 2.93 0.12 -10.79
CA ILE A 129 1.75 0.88 -10.35
C ILE A 129 0.62 -0.06 -9.96
N ILE A 130 0.23 -0.99 -10.82
CA ILE A 130 -0.89 -1.90 -10.55
C ILE A 130 -0.61 -2.77 -9.32
N ILE A 131 0.54 -3.45 -9.27
CA ILE A 131 0.84 -4.39 -8.19
C ILE A 131 0.98 -3.67 -6.85
N ASN A 132 1.68 -2.53 -6.79
CA ASN A 132 1.77 -1.75 -5.55
C ASN A 132 0.40 -1.20 -5.13
N SER A 133 -0.45 -0.79 -6.07
CA SER A 133 -1.81 -0.31 -5.75
C SER A 133 -2.70 -1.41 -5.18
N ILE A 134 -2.62 -2.61 -5.77
CA ILE A 134 -3.34 -3.78 -5.29
C ILE A 134 -2.82 -4.21 -3.92
N CYS A 135 -1.52 -4.46 -3.80
CA CYS A 135 -0.94 -5.09 -2.62
C CYS A 135 -0.77 -4.13 -1.45
N LEU A 136 -0.54 -2.83 -1.68
CA LEU A 136 -0.27 -1.88 -0.60
C LEU A 136 -1.44 -0.94 -0.31
N GLY A 137 -2.47 -0.92 -1.17
CA GLY A 137 -3.67 -0.09 -0.99
C GLY A 137 -4.95 -0.92 -0.89
N LEU A 138 -5.35 -1.54 -2.00
CA LEU A 138 -6.61 -2.28 -2.12
C LEU A 138 -6.72 -3.44 -1.14
N ILE A 139 -5.75 -4.38 -1.15
CA ILE A 139 -5.80 -5.59 -0.33
C ILE A 139 -5.74 -5.28 1.16
N PRO A 140 -4.81 -4.43 1.65
CA PRO A 140 -4.80 -4.02 3.06
C PRO A 140 -6.12 -3.43 3.54
N TYR A 141 -6.93 -2.88 2.65
CA TYR A 141 -8.30 -2.43 2.96
C TYR A 141 -9.33 -3.56 2.85
N ILE A 142 -9.48 -4.15 1.67
CA ILE A 142 -10.64 -5.03 1.38
C ILE A 142 -10.56 -6.36 2.14
N TYR A 143 -9.35 -6.86 2.43
CA TYR A 143 -9.18 -8.14 3.11
C TYR A 143 -9.68 -8.12 4.55
N PRO A 144 -9.26 -7.19 5.44
CA PRO A 144 -9.81 -7.13 6.79
C PRO A 144 -11.32 -6.88 6.85
N TYR A 145 -11.88 -6.14 5.89
CA TYR A 145 -13.31 -5.91 5.77
C TYR A 145 -14.05 -7.23 5.49
N LEU A 146 -13.61 -7.94 4.44
CA LEU A 146 -14.23 -9.20 4.02
C LEU A 146 -13.97 -10.37 4.98
N TYR A 147 -12.99 -10.24 5.88
CA TYR A 147 -12.77 -11.21 6.94
C TYR A 147 -13.95 -11.30 7.93
N PHE A 148 -14.70 -10.20 8.06
CA PHE A 148 -15.88 -10.09 8.94
C PHE A 148 -17.21 -9.95 8.19
N GLN A 149 -17.17 -9.54 6.92
CA GLN A 149 -18.36 -9.38 6.08
C GLN A 149 -18.28 -10.28 4.86
N ASP A 150 -19.33 -11.06 4.60
CA ASP A 150 -19.38 -11.91 3.41
C ASP A 150 -19.87 -11.18 2.16
N HIS A 151 -20.06 -9.86 2.23
CA HIS A 151 -20.47 -9.02 1.10
C HIS A 151 -19.77 -7.66 1.13
N LEU A 152 -19.61 -7.01 -0.03
CA LEU A 152 -19.07 -5.66 -0.13
C LEU A 152 -20.19 -4.62 -0.02
N SER A 153 -20.10 -3.73 0.97
CA SER A 153 -20.94 -2.55 0.99
C SER A 153 -20.48 -1.54 -0.07
N PHE A 154 -21.36 -0.63 -0.47
CA PHE A 154 -21.00 0.44 -1.40
C PHE A 154 -19.84 1.28 -0.86
N GLN A 155 -19.87 1.61 0.44
CA GLN A 155 -18.78 2.34 1.10
C GLN A 155 -17.44 1.60 1.02
N ALA A 156 -17.43 0.27 1.22
CA ALA A 156 -16.22 -0.54 1.12
C ALA A 156 -15.64 -0.57 -0.30
N ILE A 157 -16.49 -0.63 -1.33
CA ILE A 157 -16.06 -0.51 -2.73
C ILE A 157 -15.40 0.85 -2.97
N GLN A 158 -15.95 1.91 -2.39
CA GLN A 158 -15.44 3.27 -2.60
C GLN A 158 -14.10 3.50 -1.92
N PHE A 159 -13.93 3.09 -0.67
CA PHE A 159 -12.62 3.10 -0.02
C PHE A 159 -11.60 2.23 -0.74
N SER A 160 -12.02 1.07 -1.27
CA SER A 160 -11.17 0.20 -2.09
C SER A 160 -10.63 0.93 -3.33
N ILE A 161 -11.49 1.67 -4.04
CA ILE A 161 -11.11 2.53 -5.17
C ILE A 161 -10.16 3.64 -4.70
N ILE A 162 -10.48 4.33 -3.60
CA ILE A 162 -9.67 5.42 -3.06
C ILE A 162 -8.25 4.94 -2.72
N PHE A 163 -8.12 3.87 -1.94
CA PHE A 163 -6.81 3.36 -1.53
C PHE A 163 -6.01 2.78 -2.68
N PHE A 164 -6.65 2.16 -3.67
CA PHE A 164 -5.98 1.75 -4.91
C PHE A 164 -5.36 2.97 -5.62
N PHE A 165 -6.15 4.00 -5.90
CA PHE A 165 -5.67 5.16 -6.66
C PHE A 165 -4.71 6.04 -5.87
N TYR A 166 -4.84 6.10 -4.55
CA TYR A 166 -3.84 6.75 -3.69
C TYR A 166 -2.50 6.04 -3.75
N MET A 167 -2.48 4.73 -3.71
CA MET A 167 -1.23 3.97 -3.86
C MET A 167 -0.66 4.07 -5.27
N ALA A 168 -1.49 4.11 -6.31
CA ALA A 168 -1.05 4.39 -7.68
C ALA A 168 -0.36 5.76 -7.78
N PHE A 169 -0.97 6.77 -7.18
CA PHE A 169 -0.42 8.10 -7.09
C PHE A 169 0.92 8.13 -6.31
N HIS A 170 0.99 7.45 -5.17
CA HIS A 170 2.23 7.35 -4.39
C HIS A 170 3.36 6.65 -5.16
N GLU A 171 3.06 5.61 -5.93
CA GLU A 171 4.02 4.92 -6.79
C GLU A 171 4.55 5.85 -7.91
N ILE A 172 3.74 6.76 -8.44
CA ILE A 172 4.21 7.77 -9.39
C ILE A 172 5.21 8.73 -8.74
N ILE A 173 4.92 9.21 -7.53
CA ILE A 173 5.86 10.05 -6.77
C ILE A 173 7.14 9.27 -6.46
N HIS A 174 7.02 7.97 -6.14
CA HIS A 174 8.16 7.08 -5.93
C HIS A 174 9.06 7.02 -7.17
N GLN A 175 8.48 6.77 -8.35
CA GLN A 175 9.21 6.74 -9.63
C GLN A 175 9.83 8.09 -9.99
N LEU A 176 9.14 9.20 -9.74
CA LEU A 176 9.68 10.56 -9.93
C LEU A 176 10.89 10.83 -9.03
N ALA A 177 10.84 10.41 -7.77
CA ALA A 177 11.92 10.57 -6.80
C ALA A 177 13.18 9.81 -7.22
N HIS A 178 13.02 8.61 -7.78
CA HIS A 178 14.14 7.75 -8.16
C HIS A 178 14.55 7.82 -9.63
N ARG A 179 13.95 8.73 -10.42
CA ARG A 179 14.17 8.87 -11.87
C ARG A 179 15.64 8.99 -12.30
N LYS A 180 16.52 9.52 -11.44
CA LYS A 180 17.95 9.71 -11.72
C LYS A 180 18.81 8.49 -11.34
N LYS A 181 18.30 7.59 -10.49
CA LYS A 181 19.07 6.50 -9.88
C LYS A 181 18.75 5.14 -10.49
N GLU A 182 17.51 4.93 -10.93
CA GLU A 182 17.05 3.61 -11.35
C GLU A 182 17.14 3.43 -12.88
N LYS A 183 17.75 2.32 -13.31
CA LYS A 183 17.81 1.90 -14.73
C LYS A 183 16.55 1.14 -15.17
N ILE A 184 15.40 1.39 -14.55
CA ILE A 184 14.14 0.70 -14.87
C ILE A 184 13.33 1.46 -15.93
N ASN A 185 12.33 0.80 -16.50
CA ASN A 185 11.37 1.41 -17.44
C ASN A 185 10.28 2.14 -16.64
N SER A 186 10.67 3.23 -15.97
CA SER A 186 9.77 4.07 -15.19
C SER A 186 9.03 5.08 -16.05
N LEU A 187 7.87 5.52 -15.57
CA LEU A 187 7.02 6.50 -16.23
C LEU A 187 7.76 7.83 -16.57
N PRO A 188 8.56 8.43 -15.64
CA PRO A 188 9.30 9.65 -15.94
C PRO A 188 10.43 9.45 -16.95
N ARG A 189 10.97 8.23 -17.10
CA ARG A 189 11.99 7.93 -18.10
C ARG A 189 11.39 7.85 -19.51
N ILE A 190 10.20 7.27 -19.64
CA ILE A 190 9.54 7.05 -20.94
C ILE A 190 8.82 8.31 -21.42
N PHE A 191 8.04 8.95 -20.54
CA PHE A 191 7.17 10.07 -20.91
C PHE A 191 7.67 11.44 -20.47
N GLY A 192 8.75 11.48 -19.68
CA GLY A 192 9.24 12.71 -19.07
C GLY A 192 8.46 13.11 -17.81
N VAL A 193 9.02 14.05 -17.06
CA VAL A 193 8.50 14.49 -15.76
C VAL A 193 7.11 15.14 -15.90
N LYS A 194 6.93 16.03 -16.88
CA LYS A 194 5.66 16.76 -17.08
C LYS A 194 4.48 15.81 -17.31
N LYS A 195 4.61 14.85 -18.24
CA LYS A 195 3.55 13.86 -18.50
C LYS A 195 3.31 12.98 -17.27
N THR A 196 4.36 12.60 -16.54
CA THR A 196 4.24 11.81 -15.31
C THR A 196 3.44 12.53 -14.23
N ILE A 197 3.64 13.85 -14.07
CA ILE A 197 2.83 14.68 -13.18
C ILE A 197 1.35 14.67 -13.62
N ILE A 198 1.08 14.80 -14.92
CA ILE A 198 -0.29 14.74 -15.46
C ILE A 198 -0.94 13.38 -15.15
N PHE A 199 -0.21 12.27 -15.33
CA PHE A 199 -0.71 10.95 -14.95
C PHE A 199 -1.05 10.86 -13.45
N GLY A 200 -0.18 11.38 -12.57
CA GLY A 200 -0.46 11.38 -11.14
C GLY A 200 -1.67 12.24 -10.76
N ILE A 201 -1.86 13.39 -11.41
CA ILE A 201 -3.07 14.20 -11.27
C ILE A 201 -4.31 13.42 -11.75
N GLY A 202 -4.21 12.75 -12.90
CA GLY A 202 -5.29 11.92 -13.45
C GLY A 202 -5.73 10.83 -12.48
N PHE A 203 -4.78 10.16 -11.82
CA PHE A 203 -5.11 9.16 -10.80
C PHE A 203 -5.77 9.75 -9.56
N LEU A 204 -5.49 11.00 -9.19
CA LEU A 204 -6.16 11.69 -8.07
C LEU A 204 -7.57 12.19 -8.42
N PHE A 205 -7.89 12.37 -9.70
CA PHE A 205 -9.24 12.75 -10.11
C PHE A 205 -10.27 11.65 -9.85
N ILE A 206 -9.89 10.37 -9.93
CA ILE A 206 -10.81 9.25 -9.70
C ILE A 206 -11.32 9.20 -8.24
N PRO A 207 -10.48 9.20 -7.19
CA PRO A 207 -10.95 9.27 -5.81
C PRO A 207 -11.69 10.58 -5.50
N LEU A 208 -11.32 11.69 -6.16
CA LEU A 208 -12.02 12.96 -6.02
C LEU A 208 -13.46 12.88 -6.56
N THR A 209 -13.64 12.44 -7.81
CA THR A 209 -14.96 12.39 -8.46
C THR A 209 -15.87 11.37 -7.78
N THR A 210 -15.35 10.20 -7.44
CA THR A 210 -16.12 9.16 -6.72
C THR A 210 -16.58 9.65 -5.35
N SER A 211 -15.72 10.34 -4.60
CA SER A 211 -16.08 10.95 -3.30
C SER A 211 -17.13 12.06 -3.45
N LEU A 212 -17.01 12.91 -4.48
CA LEU A 212 -18.01 13.95 -4.75
C LEU A 212 -19.37 13.36 -5.10
N ILE A 213 -19.43 12.35 -5.98
CA ILE A 213 -20.67 11.66 -6.35
C ILE A 213 -21.38 11.15 -5.10
N LEU A 214 -20.63 10.51 -4.19
CA LEU A 214 -21.16 10.00 -2.93
C LEU A 214 -21.74 11.09 -2.02
N LEU A 215 -21.00 12.19 -1.85
CA LEU A 215 -21.46 13.34 -1.07
C LEU A 215 -22.74 13.94 -1.64
N PHE A 216 -22.91 13.94 -2.96
CA PHE A 216 -24.15 14.40 -3.60
C PHE A 216 -25.31 13.41 -3.48
N THR A 217 -25.05 12.11 -3.34
CA THR A 217 -26.12 11.11 -3.14
C THR A 217 -26.73 11.16 -1.74
N ASP A 218 -25.91 11.26 -0.69
CA ASP A 218 -26.37 11.46 0.69
C ASP A 218 -25.26 12.09 1.51
N ILE A 219 -25.33 13.41 1.69
CA ILE A 219 -24.27 14.17 2.35
C ILE A 219 -24.07 13.75 3.81
N LYS A 220 -25.14 13.41 4.54
CA LYS A 220 -25.07 13.13 5.98
C LYS A 220 -24.34 11.81 6.23
N SER A 221 -24.68 10.78 5.47
CA SER A 221 -24.07 9.46 5.61
C SER A 221 -22.65 9.38 5.03
N ASN A 222 -22.26 10.35 4.19
CA ASN A 222 -21.00 10.31 3.43
C ASN A 222 -20.02 11.43 3.81
N LEU A 223 -20.22 12.15 4.91
CA LEU A 223 -19.35 13.25 5.35
C LEU A 223 -17.86 12.86 5.42
N ILE A 224 -17.56 11.59 5.75
CA ILE A 224 -16.20 11.07 5.79
C ILE A 224 -15.42 11.31 4.50
N PHE A 225 -16.09 11.33 3.35
CA PHE A 225 -15.48 11.52 2.03
C PHE A 225 -15.10 12.99 1.75
N LEU A 226 -15.52 13.96 2.57
CA LEU A 226 -14.97 15.32 2.55
C LEU A 226 -13.45 15.30 2.81
N THR A 227 -13.00 14.35 3.64
CA THR A 227 -11.58 14.10 3.87
C THR A 227 -10.86 13.80 2.55
N THR A 228 -11.37 12.81 1.80
CA THR A 228 -10.83 12.43 0.48
C THR A 228 -10.82 13.62 -0.46
N VAL A 229 -11.91 14.40 -0.53
CA VAL A 229 -12.02 15.58 -1.38
C VAL A 229 -10.95 16.61 -1.04
N PHE A 230 -10.82 16.97 0.24
CA PHE A 230 -9.85 17.94 0.71
C PHE A 230 -8.41 17.52 0.36
N PHE A 231 -8.02 16.29 0.70
CA PHE A 231 -6.68 15.81 0.44
C PHE A 231 -6.39 15.62 -1.06
N CYS A 232 -7.36 15.16 -1.87
CA CYS A 232 -7.22 15.11 -3.32
C CYS A 232 -6.99 16.51 -3.92
N VAL A 233 -7.82 17.48 -3.58
CA VAL A 233 -7.70 18.86 -4.08
C VAL A 233 -6.34 19.45 -3.69
N TYR A 234 -5.93 19.27 -2.42
CA TYR A 234 -4.63 19.71 -1.94
C TYR A 234 -3.47 19.07 -2.72
N ARG A 235 -3.49 17.74 -2.90
CA ARG A 235 -2.46 17.01 -3.64
C ARG A 235 -2.40 17.44 -5.10
N ILE A 236 -3.55 17.61 -5.76
CA ILE A 236 -3.64 18.10 -7.14
C ILE A 236 -3.06 19.52 -7.25
N TYR A 237 -3.44 20.42 -6.33
CA TYR A 237 -2.90 21.77 -6.28
C TYR A 237 -1.37 21.77 -6.13
N LYS A 238 -0.83 20.98 -5.20
CA LYS A 238 0.61 20.86 -5.01
C LYS A 238 1.30 20.25 -6.23
N MET A 239 0.75 19.22 -6.86
CA MET A 239 1.33 18.62 -8.05
C MET A 239 1.47 19.60 -9.21
N LYS A 240 0.51 20.51 -9.39
CA LYS A 240 0.59 21.56 -10.43
C LYS A 240 1.76 22.52 -10.23
N THR A 241 2.28 22.63 -9.00
CA THR A 241 3.46 23.46 -8.71
C THR A 241 4.79 22.74 -8.97
N PHE A 242 4.77 21.43 -9.27
CA PHE A 242 5.98 20.65 -9.49
C PHE A 242 6.48 20.79 -10.93
N ASP A 243 7.80 20.80 -11.06
CA ASP A 243 8.52 20.93 -12.31
C ASP A 243 9.71 19.95 -12.39
N GLU A 244 10.55 20.10 -13.41
CA GLU A 244 11.73 19.26 -13.60
C GLU A 244 12.84 19.49 -12.56
N LYS A 245 12.87 20.67 -11.93
CA LYS A 245 13.86 21.05 -10.92
C LYS A 245 13.46 20.60 -9.52
N THR A 246 12.19 20.29 -9.33
CA THR A 246 11.60 19.87 -8.07
C THR A 246 12.33 18.66 -7.47
N ASP A 247 12.66 18.76 -6.17
CA ASP A 247 13.24 17.67 -5.40
C ASP A 247 12.15 16.70 -4.92
N PHE A 248 11.89 15.70 -5.76
CA PHE A 248 10.91 14.65 -5.47
C PHE A 248 11.32 13.74 -4.31
N GLN A 249 12.59 13.70 -3.89
CA GLN A 249 12.98 12.95 -2.69
C GLN A 249 12.46 13.63 -1.43
N LYS A 250 12.53 14.96 -1.36
CA LYS A 250 11.93 15.75 -0.27
C LYS A 250 10.41 15.65 -0.25
N ILE A 251 9.77 15.59 -1.42
CA ILE A 251 8.32 15.37 -1.51
C ILE A 251 7.96 13.97 -1.02
N LYS A 252 8.64 12.93 -1.51
CA LYS A 252 8.44 11.55 -1.06
C LYS A 252 8.55 11.48 0.48
N SER A 253 9.59 12.05 1.07
CA SER A 253 9.80 11.99 2.52
C SER A 253 8.77 12.78 3.33
N SER A 254 8.26 13.90 2.80
CA SER A 254 7.23 14.72 3.47
C SER A 254 5.82 14.16 3.31
N TRP A 255 5.44 13.71 2.11
CA TRP A 255 4.09 13.21 1.82
C TRP A 255 3.83 11.85 2.47
N HIS A 256 4.81 10.95 2.50
CA HIS A 256 4.69 9.67 3.20
C HIS A 256 4.62 9.78 4.73
N LYS A 257 4.92 10.95 5.31
CA LYS A 257 4.97 11.12 6.77
C LYS A 257 3.87 12.03 7.31
N PHE A 258 3.57 13.13 6.62
CA PHE A 258 2.64 14.12 7.15
C PHE A 258 1.21 13.89 6.64
N TYR A 259 0.96 13.94 5.32
CA TYR A 259 -0.42 13.96 4.82
C TYR A 259 -1.18 12.64 4.98
N SER A 260 -0.55 11.50 4.67
CA SER A 260 -1.25 10.20 4.74
C SER A 260 -1.61 9.79 6.19
N VAL A 261 -0.82 10.23 7.18
CA VAL A 261 -1.11 9.96 8.60
C VAL A 261 -2.24 10.85 9.10
N TYR A 262 -2.20 12.16 8.84
CA TYR A 262 -3.29 13.07 9.24
C TYR A 262 -4.60 12.69 8.56
N GLU A 263 -4.55 12.35 7.28
CA GLU A 263 -5.72 11.85 6.55
C GLU A 263 -6.30 10.59 7.20
N GLY A 264 -5.44 9.61 7.51
CA GLY A 264 -5.85 8.40 8.22
C GLY A 264 -6.48 8.70 9.58
N VAL A 265 -5.91 9.60 10.37
CA VAL A 265 -6.46 10.02 11.67
C VAL A 265 -7.83 10.67 11.48
N ILE A 266 -8.00 11.54 10.49
CA ILE A 266 -9.28 12.19 10.21
C ILE A 266 -10.34 11.15 9.81
N TYR A 267 -10.01 10.17 8.95
CA TYR A 267 -10.91 9.06 8.65
C TYR A 267 -11.32 8.31 9.92
N LEU A 268 -10.37 7.97 10.79
CA LEU A 268 -10.67 7.28 12.04
C LEU A 268 -11.58 8.10 12.96
N LEU A 269 -11.34 9.41 13.07
CA LEU A 269 -12.20 10.29 13.87
C LEU A 269 -13.63 10.30 13.30
N PHE A 270 -13.80 10.47 11.99
CA PHE A 270 -15.14 10.41 11.38
C PHE A 270 -15.81 9.06 11.61
N LEU A 271 -15.10 7.94 11.45
CA LEU A 271 -15.67 6.61 11.68
C LEU A 271 -16.05 6.38 13.15
N ILE A 272 -15.26 6.90 14.09
CA ILE A 272 -15.59 6.82 15.51
C ILE A 272 -16.85 7.66 15.80
N PHE A 273 -16.91 8.92 15.39
CA PHE A 273 -18.07 9.78 15.67
C PHE A 273 -19.33 9.42 14.88
N TYR A 274 -19.23 8.67 13.79
CA TYR A 274 -20.39 8.23 13.02
C TYR A 274 -21.01 6.94 13.57
N ASN A 275 -20.22 6.09 14.22
CA ASN A 275 -20.66 4.81 14.77
C ASN A 275 -21.13 4.90 16.24
N TYR A 276 -21.02 6.07 16.88
CA TYR A 276 -21.46 6.37 18.25
C TYR A 276 -22.40 7.58 18.25
#